data_AF-A0A9E7KMR8-F1
#
_entry.id   AF-A0A9E7KMR8-F1
#
_cell.length_a   1.000
_cell.length_b   1.000
_cell.length_c   1.000
_cell.angle_alpha   90.00
_cell.angle_beta   90.00
_cell.angle_gamma   90.00
#
_symmetry.space_group_name_H-M   'P 1'
#
loop_
_entity.id
_entity.type
_entity.pdbx_description
1 polymer ?
#
loop_
_entity_poly.entity_id
_entity_poly.type
_entity_poly.pdbx_seq_one_letter_code
_entity_poly.pdbx_strand_id
1 'polypeptide(L)'
;MDLLTEEQISEFQEAFCLFDKDGDGCITLEELGTVIKSLGQNPSEEELQEMIREVDSDGNGTIEFAEFLNLMSRKVKVSRSSASHANTVARRIDHVLLCRRLTWRKN
;
A
#
# COMPACT_ATOMS: atom_id res chain seq x y z
N MET A 1 21.27 0.72 2.76
CA MET A 1 19.91 0.21 3.05
C MET A 1 19.31 1.21 4.02
N ASP A 2 18.46 2.11 3.52
CA ASP A 2 17.82 3.13 4.34
C ASP A 2 17.03 2.46 5.45
N LEU A 3 17.50 2.62 6.68
CA LEU A 3 16.90 2.06 7.89
C LEU A 3 15.58 2.79 8.13
N LEU A 4 14.47 2.24 7.63
CA LEU A 4 13.15 2.57 8.16
C LEU A 4 13.20 2.32 9.66
N THR A 5 12.75 3.30 10.45
CA THR A 5 12.73 3.15 11.91
C THR A 5 11.71 2.09 12.31
N GLU A 6 11.91 1.46 13.47
CA GLU A 6 10.95 0.46 14.00
C GLU A 6 9.52 1.03 14.07
N GLU A 7 9.39 2.33 14.35
CA GLU A 7 8.11 3.04 14.36
C GLU A 7 7.47 3.09 12.96
N GLN A 8 8.24 3.38 11.91
CA GLN A 8 7.75 3.36 10.53
C GLN A 8 7.39 1.95 10.08
N ILE A 9 8.21 0.96 10.45
CA ILE A 9 7.92 -0.44 10.14
C ILE A 9 6.62 -0.86 10.83
N SER A 10 6.39 -0.46 12.08
CA SER A 10 5.14 -0.72 12.80
C SER A 10 3.94 -0.06 12.11
N GLU A 11 4.05 1.20 11.68
CA GLU A 11 2.97 1.86 10.92
C GLU A 11 2.66 1.11 9.61
N PHE A 12 3.70 0.64 8.90
CA PHE A 12 3.53 -0.13 7.66
C PHE A 12 3.02 -1.55 7.90
N GLN A 13 3.38 -2.17 9.02
CA GLN A 13 2.89 -3.49 9.39
C GLN A 13 1.41 -3.44 9.78
N GLU A 14 1.03 -2.43 10.55
CA GLU A 14 -0.36 -2.15 10.88
C GLU A 14 -1.19 -1.88 9.62
N ALA A 15 -0.65 -1.09 8.69
CA ALA A 15 -1.22 -0.86 7.36
C ALA A 15 -1.41 -2.16 6.60
N PHE A 16 -0.37 -2.98 6.53
CA PHE A 16 -0.34 -4.25 5.81
C PHE A 16 -1.41 -5.22 6.33
N CYS A 17 -1.51 -5.40 7.65
CA CYS A 17 -2.53 -6.24 8.29
C CYS A 17 -3.97 -5.76 8.06
N LEU A 18 -4.16 -4.53 7.57
CA LEU A 18 -5.47 -4.03 7.18
C LEU A 18 -5.89 -4.58 5.81
N PHE A 19 -4.91 -4.80 4.93
CA PHE A 19 -5.06 -5.41 3.61
C PHE A 19 -5.01 -6.93 3.67
N ASP A 20 -3.95 -7.48 4.25
CA ASP A 20 -3.73 -8.91 4.49
C ASP A 20 -4.70 -9.42 5.56
N LYS A 21 -5.70 -10.19 5.14
CA LYS A 21 -6.79 -10.69 6.00
C LYS A 21 -6.49 -12.05 6.58
N ASP A 22 -5.76 -12.88 5.84
CA ASP A 22 -5.40 -14.22 6.28
C ASP A 22 -4.09 -14.27 7.08
N GLY A 23 -3.31 -13.19 7.04
CA GLY A 23 -2.07 -13.02 7.78
C GLY A 23 -0.92 -13.81 7.16
N ASP A 24 -0.98 -14.10 5.86
CA ASP A 24 0.03 -14.91 5.16
C ASP A 24 1.30 -14.11 4.83
N GLY A 25 1.25 -12.77 4.96
CA GLY A 25 2.35 -11.87 4.66
C GLY A 25 2.40 -11.39 3.20
N CYS A 26 1.37 -11.66 2.41
CA CYS A 26 1.26 -11.39 0.98
C CYS A 26 -0.14 -10.86 0.62
N ILE A 27 -0.25 -9.63 0.13
CA ILE A 27 -1.56 -9.10 -0.28
C ILE A 27 -1.91 -9.60 -1.67
N THR A 28 -2.95 -10.43 -1.76
CA THR A 28 -3.48 -10.93 -3.03
C THR A 28 -4.39 -9.91 -3.72
N LEU A 29 -4.69 -10.16 -5.00
CA LEU A 29 -5.63 -9.33 -5.77
C LEU A 29 -7.02 -9.26 -5.12
N GLU A 30 -7.49 -10.37 -4.57
CA GLU A 30 -8.79 -10.47 -3.92
C GLU A 30 -8.84 -9.62 -2.64
N GLU A 31 -7.78 -9.64 -1.84
CA GLU A 31 -7.67 -8.86 -0.61
C GLU A 31 -7.55 -7.37 -0.90
N LEU A 32 -6.70 -7.00 -1.86
CA LEU A 32 -6.57 -5.63 -2.35
C LEU A 32 -7.93 -5.11 -2.84
N GLY A 33 -8.63 -5.89 -3.65
CA GLY A 33 -9.97 -5.57 -4.15
C GLY A 33 -10.99 -5.41 -3.02
N THR A 34 -10.96 -6.30 -2.03
CA THR A 34 -11.86 -6.26 -0.87
C THR A 34 -11.67 -5.00 -0.05
N VAL A 35 -10.43 -4.59 0.20
CA VAL A 35 -10.13 -3.37 0.95
C VAL A 35 -10.51 -2.13 0.16
N ILE A 36 -10.20 -2.07 -1.15
CA ILE A 36 -10.55 -0.92 -1.98
C ILE A 36 -12.09 -0.78 -2.07
N LYS A 37 -12.82 -1.89 -2.20
CA LYS A 37 -14.30 -1.92 -2.11
C LYS A 37 -14.82 -1.43 -0.77
N SER A 38 -14.16 -1.80 0.33
CA SER A 38 -14.53 -1.35 1.68
C SER A 38 -14.35 0.16 1.88
N LEU A 39 -13.53 0.81 1.06
CA LEU A 39 -13.35 2.27 1.05
C LEU A 39 -14.32 3.01 0.13
N GLY A 40 -15.27 2.29 -0.47
CA GLY A 40 -16.25 2.84 -1.40
C GLY A 40 -15.72 3.04 -2.82
N GLN A 41 -14.55 2.50 -3.16
CA GLN A 41 -14.06 2.46 -4.53
C GLN A 41 -14.32 1.09 -5.15
N ASN A 42 -14.76 1.03 -6.41
CA ASN A 42 -15.03 -0.25 -7.07
C ASN A 42 -14.16 -0.40 -8.33
N PRO A 43 -12.86 -0.72 -8.18
CA PRO A 43 -11.97 -0.95 -9.30
C PRO A 43 -12.35 -2.21 -10.07
N SER A 44 -12.04 -2.22 -11.36
CA SER A 44 -12.10 -3.42 -12.18
C SER A 44 -10.96 -4.39 -11.84
N GLU A 45 -11.11 -5.67 -12.16
CA GLU A 45 -10.04 -6.66 -12.00
C GLU A 45 -8.77 -6.26 -12.77
N GLU A 46 -8.93 -5.71 -13.98
CA GLU A 46 -7.83 -5.18 -14.79
C GLU A 46 -7.09 -4.04 -14.07
N GLU A 47 -7.81 -3.12 -13.42
CA GLU A 47 -7.19 -2.07 -12.61
C GLU A 47 -6.44 -2.68 -11.43
N LEU A 48 -7.03 -3.66 -10.72
CA LEU A 48 -6.36 -4.32 -9.59
C LEU A 48 -5.08 -5.04 -10.04
N GLN A 49 -5.11 -5.69 -11.20
CA GLN A 49 -3.94 -6.34 -11.79
C GLN A 49 -2.86 -5.33 -12.17
N GLU A 50 -3.22 -4.22 -12.82
CA GLU A 50 -2.27 -3.14 -13.07
C GLU A 50 -1.70 -2.62 -11.75
N MET A 51 -2.54 -2.51 -10.73
CA MET A 51 -2.11 -2.02 -9.43
C MET A 51 -1.07 -2.93 -8.77
N ILE A 52 -1.25 -4.25 -8.85
CA ILE A 52 -0.29 -5.23 -8.35
C ILE A 52 0.98 -5.17 -9.19
N ARG A 53 0.87 -5.25 -10.52
CA ARG A 53 2.02 -5.26 -11.45
C ARG A 53 2.95 -4.05 -11.32
N GLU A 54 2.46 -2.90 -10.85
CA GLU A 54 3.31 -1.73 -10.60
C GLU A 54 4.21 -1.88 -9.37
N VAL A 55 3.88 -2.80 -8.46
CA VAL A 55 4.57 -3.01 -7.16
C VAL A 55 5.29 -4.37 -7.15
N ASP A 56 4.59 -5.37 -7.65
CA ASP A 56 5.00 -6.76 -7.88
C ASP A 56 6.19 -6.78 -8.85
N SER A 57 7.39 -6.86 -8.27
CA SER A 57 8.65 -6.82 -9.01
C SER A 57 9.14 -8.23 -9.36
N ASP A 58 8.67 -9.25 -8.64
CA ASP A 58 8.99 -10.65 -8.88
C ASP A 58 7.99 -11.34 -9.81
N GLY A 59 6.84 -10.71 -10.08
CA GLY A 59 5.79 -11.16 -10.98
C GLY A 59 4.93 -12.28 -10.40
N ASN A 60 4.88 -12.40 -9.06
CA ASN A 60 4.16 -13.49 -8.40
C ASN A 60 2.64 -13.26 -8.30
N GLY A 61 2.17 -12.04 -8.64
CA GLY A 61 0.76 -11.67 -8.62
C GLY A 61 0.22 -11.30 -7.24
N THR A 62 1.09 -11.15 -6.25
CA THR A 62 0.81 -10.73 -4.87
C THR A 62 1.77 -9.61 -4.46
N ILE A 63 1.46 -8.89 -3.39
CA ILE A 63 2.33 -7.85 -2.87
C ILE A 63 2.89 -8.32 -1.54
N GLU A 64 4.17 -8.65 -1.52
CA GLU A 64 4.85 -9.08 -0.31
C GLU A 64 5.13 -7.89 0.62
N PHE A 65 5.27 -8.14 1.93
CA PHE A 65 5.61 -7.08 2.88
C PHE A 65 6.88 -6.30 2.48
N ALA A 66 7.89 -6.98 1.91
CA ALA A 66 9.12 -6.35 1.43
C ALA A 66 8.87 -5.39 0.25
N GLU A 67 7.99 -5.76 -0.68
CA GLU A 67 7.62 -4.94 -1.83
C GLU A 67 6.77 -3.74 -1.42
N PHE A 68 5.84 -3.96 -0.48
CA PHE A 68 5.06 -2.91 0.14
C PHE A 68 5.96 -1.88 0.85
N LEU A 69 6.94 -2.34 1.62
CA LEU A 69 7.94 -1.47 2.25
C LEU A 69 8.77 -0.70 1.22
N ASN A 70 9.15 -1.34 0.11
CA ASN A 70 9.90 -0.67 -0.96
C ASN A 70 9.06 0.47 -1.58
N LEU A 71 7.77 0.24 -1.80
CA LEU A 71 6.84 1.25 -2.29
C LEU A 71 6.68 2.42 -1.32
N MET A 72 6.51 2.14 -0.03
CA MET A 72 6.36 3.17 1.01
C MET A 72 7.67 3.93 1.27
N SER A 73 8.80 3.24 1.27
CA SER A 73 10.14 3.82 1.43
C SER A 73 10.50 4.75 0.27
N ARG A 74 10.11 4.39 -0.97
CA ARG A 74 10.25 5.30 -2.13
C ARG A 74 9.49 6.61 -1.94
N LYS A 75 8.31 6.62 -1.30
CA LYS A 75 7.58 7.87 -0.99
C LYS A 75 8.27 8.72 0.08
N VAL A 76 8.86 8.11 1.11
CA VAL A 76 9.56 8.84 2.18
C VAL A 76 10.73 9.65 1.63
N LYS A 77 11.44 9.14 0.61
CA LYS A 77 12.49 9.89 -0.10
C LYS A 77 11.97 10.99 -1.04
N VAL A 78 10.73 10.87 -1.53
CA VAL A 78 10.10 11.83 -2.46
C VAL A 78 9.28 12.90 -1.71
N SER A 79 9.64 13.20 -0.47
CA SER A 79 9.28 14.48 0.14
C SER A 79 10.39 15.50 -0.15
N ARG A 80 10.28 16.21 -1.29
CA ARG A 80 10.54 17.66 -1.39
C ARG A 80 10.52 18.29 -2.79
N SER A 81 10.40 17.56 -3.89
CA SER A 81 10.35 18.20 -5.22
C SER A 81 9.43 17.46 -6.19
N SER A 82 8.35 18.13 -6.58
CA SER A 82 7.49 17.89 -7.76
C SER A 82 7.39 16.45 -8.30
N ALA A 83 6.42 15.67 -7.83
CA ALA A 83 6.05 14.39 -8.45
C ALA A 83 4.68 14.49 -9.14
N SER A 84 4.68 15.02 -10.36
CA SER A 84 3.48 15.15 -11.20
C SER A 84 3.08 13.84 -11.92
N HIS A 85 3.81 12.73 -11.74
CA HIS A 85 3.61 11.50 -12.52
C HIS A 85 3.79 10.18 -11.74
N ALA A 86 3.62 10.15 -10.41
CA ALA A 86 3.57 8.85 -9.72
C ALA A 86 2.19 8.21 -9.97
N ASN A 87 2.18 7.17 -10.79
CA ASN A 87 0.98 6.42 -11.19
C ASN A 87 0.18 5.91 -9.97
N THR A 88 -1.12 5.97 -10.16
CA THR A 88 -2.35 5.60 -9.44
C THR A 88 -2.28 4.74 -8.15
N VAL A 89 -1.39 3.75 -8.00
CA VAL A 89 -1.43 2.76 -6.89
C VAL A 89 -1.07 3.36 -5.54
N ALA A 90 0.10 4.00 -5.47
CA ALA A 90 0.64 4.56 -4.24
C ALA A 90 -0.15 5.78 -3.74
N ARG A 91 -1.08 6.31 -4.53
CA ARG A 91 -2.06 7.33 -4.10
C ARG A 91 -3.31 6.71 -3.51
N ARG A 92 -3.80 5.59 -4.05
CA ARG A 92 -5.00 4.89 -3.54
C ARG A 92 -4.67 4.16 -2.24
N ILE A 93 -3.54 3.46 -2.17
CA ILE A 93 -3.01 2.86 -0.93
C ILE A 93 -2.77 3.96 0.11
N ASP A 94 -2.13 5.07 -0.28
CA ASP A 94 -1.91 6.20 0.63
C ASP A 94 -3.22 6.82 1.10
N HIS A 95 -4.28 6.91 0.28
CA HIS A 95 -5.60 7.36 0.74
C HIS A 95 -6.21 6.41 1.78
N VAL A 96 -6.02 5.10 1.65
CA VAL A 96 -6.42 4.11 2.69
C VAL A 96 -5.71 4.41 4.01
N LEU A 97 -4.40 4.64 3.94
CA LEU A 97 -3.56 4.93 5.10
C LEU A 97 -3.77 6.33 5.66
N LEU A 98 -4.07 7.31 4.81
CA LEU A 98 -4.40 8.69 5.18
C LEU A 98 -5.78 8.74 5.86
N CYS A 99 -6.73 7.89 5.43
CA CYS A 99 -8.01 7.73 6.10
C CYS A 99 -7.80 7.24 7.54
N ARG A 100 -6.85 6.32 7.79
CA ARG A 100 -6.41 5.91 9.14
C ARG A 100 -5.65 7.03 9.87
N ARG A 101 -4.76 7.76 9.20
CA ARG A 101 -3.99 8.89 9.78
C ARG A 101 -4.87 10.08 10.20
N LEU A 102 -6.03 10.26 9.56
CA LEU A 102 -7.03 11.29 9.90
C LEU A 102 -8.07 10.79 10.92
N THR A 103 -8.34 9.48 11.00
CA THR A 103 -9.31 8.91 11.95
C THR A 103 -8.71 8.47 13.29
N TRP A 104 -7.37 8.36 13.42
CA TRP A 104 -6.69 7.96 14.66
C TRP A 104 -5.74 9.00 15.27
N ARG A 105 -5.82 10.27 14.85
CA ARG A 105 -5.18 11.40 15.57
C ARG A 105 -6.18 12.22 16.38
N LYS A 106 -7.17 11.55 17.00
CA LYS A 106 -7.99 12.08 18.09
C LYS A 106 -8.52 10.92 18.93
N ASN A 107 -7.69 10.43 19.86
CA ASN A 107 -8.07 10.28 21.27
C ASN A 107 -6.81 9.98 22.09
#